data_AF-A0A094FXU9-F1
#
_entry.id   AF-A0A094FXU9-F1
#
_cell.length_a   1.000
_cell.length_b   1.000
_cell.length_c   1.000
_cell.angle_alpha   90.00
_cell.angle_beta   90.00
_cell.angle_gamma   90.00
#
_symmetry.space_group_name_H-M   'P 1'
#
loop_
_entity.id
_entity.type
_entity.pdbx_description
1 polymer ?
#
loop_
_entity_poly.entity_id
_entity_poly.type
_entity_poly.pdbx_seq_one_letter_code
_entity_poly.pdbx_strand_id
1 'polypeptide(L)'
;ARAAAFSTSNINSAWRGSGLQPFQPQTVIRAATLPTTDVVVERPHTPTEHDIFEKVFLNSSPPDFQTLHKANIVLSTTISRSSALNTPTKRYINKLADETERLNTRNTLQKRECDNLRSIIQKRREQNKGKRAVLKGQFHISIEELRSQVVEAEAATATTSQRPRTTLRPINEAVIEEIGKESEESEEEPSDDDIDELGL
;
A
#
# COMPACT_ATOMS: atom_id res chain seq x y z
N ALA A 1 11.93 -68.70 -21.54
CA ALA A 1 11.01 -67.72 -20.93
C ALA A 1 11.09 -66.33 -21.57
N ARG A 2 12.26 -65.64 -21.59
CA ARG A 2 12.37 -64.26 -22.13
C ARG A 2 12.11 -64.10 -23.63
N ALA A 3 12.51 -65.05 -24.47
CA ALA A 3 12.32 -64.94 -25.93
C ALA A 3 10.84 -64.93 -26.37
N ALA A 4 9.96 -65.59 -25.62
CA ALA A 4 8.52 -65.61 -25.91
C ALA A 4 7.81 -64.30 -25.49
N ALA A 5 8.39 -63.54 -24.54
CA ALA A 5 7.84 -62.28 -24.06
C ALA A 5 7.95 -61.17 -25.13
N PHE A 6 9.05 -61.15 -25.89
CA PHE A 6 9.29 -60.21 -26.99
C PHE A 6 8.81 -60.75 -28.35
N SER A 7 7.68 -61.47 -28.36
CA SER A 7 7.03 -61.85 -29.61
C SER A 7 6.27 -60.65 -30.20
N THR A 8 6.20 -60.57 -31.53
CA THR A 8 5.44 -59.52 -32.24
C THR A 8 3.98 -59.48 -31.80
N SER A 9 3.38 -60.65 -31.52
CA SER A 9 2.01 -60.76 -31.00
C SER A 9 1.88 -60.11 -29.63
N ASN A 10 2.78 -60.39 -28.68
CA ASN A 10 2.73 -59.85 -27.33
C ASN A 10 2.95 -58.33 -27.32
N ILE A 11 3.88 -57.84 -28.13
CA ILE A 11 4.14 -56.41 -28.29
C ILE A 11 2.88 -55.73 -28.84
N ASN A 12 2.31 -56.22 -29.93
CA ASN A 12 1.11 -55.63 -30.53
C ASN A 12 -0.10 -55.69 -29.60
N SER A 13 -0.29 -56.79 -28.86
CA SER A 13 -1.37 -56.88 -27.88
C SER A 13 -1.22 -55.89 -26.73
N ALA A 14 0.01 -55.59 -26.30
CA ALA A 14 0.27 -54.58 -25.27
C ALA A 14 -0.11 -53.18 -25.76
N TRP A 15 0.30 -52.80 -26.98
CA TRP A 15 -0.10 -51.52 -27.58
C TRP A 15 -1.62 -51.38 -27.75
N ARG A 16 -2.33 -52.46 -28.12
CA ARG A 16 -3.80 -52.47 -28.16
C ARG A 16 -4.43 -52.35 -26.77
N GLY A 17 -3.92 -53.10 -25.79
CA GLY A 17 -4.41 -53.07 -24.41
C GLY A 17 -4.24 -51.71 -23.73
N SER A 18 -3.19 -50.98 -24.07
CA SER A 18 -2.95 -49.60 -23.60
C SER A 18 -3.69 -48.53 -24.42
N GLY A 19 -4.47 -48.90 -25.45
CA GLY A 19 -5.19 -47.96 -26.31
C GLY A 19 -4.30 -47.13 -27.24
N LEU A 20 -3.01 -47.48 -27.36
CA LEU A 20 -2.02 -46.77 -28.17
C LEU A 20 -2.02 -47.23 -29.64
N GLN A 21 -2.82 -48.24 -29.98
CA GLN A 21 -3.09 -48.59 -31.36
C GLN A 21 -4.37 -47.88 -31.85
N PRO A 22 -4.26 -46.93 -32.80
CA PRO A 22 -5.43 -46.24 -33.32
C PRO A 22 -6.41 -47.21 -33.99
N PHE A 23 -7.70 -47.02 -33.75
CA PHE A 23 -8.77 -47.75 -34.43
C PHE A 23 -8.74 -47.55 -35.95
N GLN A 24 -8.22 -46.41 -36.43
CA GLN A 24 -8.02 -46.09 -37.84
C GLN A 24 -6.63 -45.49 -38.08
N PRO A 25 -5.60 -46.32 -38.38
CA PRO A 25 -4.23 -45.85 -38.51
C PRO A 25 -4.05 -44.87 -39.69
N GLN A 26 -4.82 -45.05 -40.77
CA GLN A 26 -4.76 -44.16 -41.93
C GLN A 26 -5.25 -42.75 -41.61
N THR A 27 -6.22 -42.60 -40.71
CA THR A 27 -6.71 -41.29 -40.27
C THR A 27 -5.63 -40.54 -39.49
N VAL A 28 -4.88 -41.25 -38.63
CA VAL A 28 -3.77 -40.68 -37.85
C VAL A 28 -2.61 -40.29 -38.77
N ILE A 29 -2.24 -41.16 -39.72
CA ILE A 29 -1.18 -40.86 -40.69
C ILE A 29 -1.58 -39.64 -41.53
N ARG A 30 -2.82 -39.59 -42.04
CA ARG A 30 -3.30 -38.42 -42.79
C ARG A 30 -3.24 -37.15 -41.95
N ALA A 31 -3.69 -37.19 -40.70
CA ALA A 31 -3.59 -36.05 -39.78
C ALA A 31 -2.14 -35.60 -39.52
N ALA A 32 -1.20 -36.53 -39.40
CA ALA A 32 0.23 -36.22 -39.20
C ALA A 32 0.93 -35.72 -40.48
N THR A 33 0.44 -36.12 -41.67
CA THR A 33 1.01 -35.74 -42.97
C THR A 33 0.35 -34.53 -43.60
N LEU A 34 -0.75 -34.04 -43.05
CA LEU A 34 -1.31 -32.76 -43.46
C LEU A 34 -0.27 -31.68 -43.15
N PRO A 35 0.04 -30.78 -44.11
CA PRO A 35 0.86 -29.62 -43.79
C PRO A 35 0.15 -28.90 -42.65
N THR A 36 0.84 -28.78 -41.51
CA THR A 36 0.49 -27.81 -40.49
C THR A 36 0.54 -26.47 -41.22
N THR A 37 -0.59 -26.02 -41.75
CA THR A 37 -0.78 -24.59 -41.92
C THR A 37 -0.56 -24.08 -40.51
N ASP A 38 0.57 -23.41 -40.30
CA ASP A 38 0.79 -22.53 -39.16
C ASP A 38 -0.28 -21.44 -39.28
N VAL A 39 -1.53 -21.81 -39.01
CA VAL A 39 -2.47 -20.89 -38.43
C VAL A 39 -1.79 -20.59 -37.12
N VAL A 40 -1.12 -19.46 -37.09
CA VAL A 40 -0.82 -18.75 -35.86
C VAL A 40 -2.17 -18.51 -35.22
N VAL A 41 -2.67 -19.54 -34.54
CA VAL A 41 -3.65 -19.39 -33.49
C VAL A 41 -2.84 -18.58 -32.49
N GLU A 42 -3.09 -17.27 -32.45
CA GLU A 42 -2.71 -16.46 -31.31
C GLU A 42 -3.24 -17.22 -30.10
N ARG A 43 -2.35 -17.97 -29.45
CA ARG A 43 -2.63 -18.56 -28.14
C ARG A 43 -3.06 -17.35 -27.32
N PRO A 44 -4.24 -17.36 -26.66
CA PRO A 44 -4.60 -16.28 -25.78
C PRO A 44 -3.46 -16.12 -24.78
N HIS A 45 -2.70 -15.05 -24.94
CA HIS A 45 -1.60 -14.75 -24.05
C HIS A 45 -2.25 -14.53 -22.69
N THR A 46 -1.94 -15.39 -21.72
CA THR A 46 -2.06 -14.99 -20.33
C THR A 46 -1.22 -13.73 -20.16
N PRO A 47 -1.79 -12.56 -19.85
CA PRO A 47 -1.01 -11.36 -19.66
C PRO A 47 -0.06 -11.59 -18.48
N THR A 48 1.22 -11.81 -18.77
CA THR A 48 2.24 -12.11 -17.75
C THR A 48 2.63 -10.87 -16.94
N GLU A 49 2.05 -9.72 -17.23
CA GLU A 49 2.17 -8.52 -16.40
C GLU A 49 0.75 -8.04 -16.14
N HIS A 50 0.30 -8.10 -14.89
CA HIS A 50 -1.04 -7.57 -14.60
C HIS A 50 -1.00 -6.09 -14.98
N ASP A 51 -1.88 -5.71 -15.91
CA ASP A 51 -2.02 -4.36 -16.43
C ASP A 51 -2.04 -3.37 -15.25
N ILE A 52 -1.26 -2.30 -15.35
CA ILE A 52 -1.18 -1.29 -14.31
C ILE A 52 -2.57 -0.74 -14.00
N PHE A 53 -3.46 -0.68 -15.00
CA PHE A 53 -4.85 -0.24 -14.83
C PHE A 53 -5.68 -1.20 -13.97
N GLU A 54 -5.45 -2.50 -14.07
CA GLU A 54 -6.11 -3.51 -13.24
C GLU A 54 -5.59 -3.47 -11.79
N LYS A 55 -4.27 -3.29 -11.61
CA LYS A 55 -3.64 -3.30 -10.28
C LYS A 55 -4.04 -2.14 -9.37
N VAL A 56 -4.35 -0.97 -9.94
CA VAL A 56 -4.60 0.26 -9.16
C VAL A 56 -5.73 0.07 -8.14
N PHE A 57 -6.77 -0.68 -8.49
CA PHE A 57 -7.98 -0.79 -7.67
C PHE A 57 -8.15 -2.12 -6.94
N LEU A 58 -7.27 -3.11 -7.16
CA LEU A 58 -7.41 -4.46 -6.59
C LEU A 58 -6.94 -4.59 -5.14
N ASN A 59 -5.91 -3.83 -4.75
CA ASN A 59 -5.15 -4.13 -3.53
C ASN A 59 -5.49 -3.26 -2.32
N SER A 60 -6.15 -2.11 -2.49
CA SER A 60 -6.51 -1.22 -1.38
C SER A 60 -7.60 -0.21 -1.72
N SER A 61 -8.36 0.21 -0.69
CA SER A 61 -9.25 1.37 -0.75
C SER A 61 -8.91 2.36 0.38
N PRO A 62 -8.38 3.56 0.06
CA PRO A 62 -8.13 4.11 -1.27
C PRO A 62 -7.01 3.38 -2.02
N PRO A 63 -6.95 3.48 -3.36
CA PRO A 63 -5.82 3.03 -4.13
C PRO A 63 -4.55 3.74 -3.65
N ASP A 64 -3.44 3.00 -3.59
CA ASP A 64 -2.14 3.56 -3.24
C ASP A 64 -1.79 4.75 -4.15
N PHE A 65 -1.32 5.85 -3.55
CA PHE A 65 -1.05 7.10 -4.26
C PHE A 65 -0.03 6.90 -5.38
N GLN A 66 1.05 6.17 -5.10
CA GLN A 66 2.12 5.95 -6.07
C GLN A 66 1.65 5.08 -7.23
N THR A 67 0.83 4.07 -6.93
CA THR A 67 0.23 3.19 -7.93
C THR A 67 -0.76 3.95 -8.82
N LEU A 68 -1.62 4.79 -8.24
CA LEU A 68 -2.56 5.65 -8.97
C LEU A 68 -1.84 6.64 -9.88
N HIS A 69 -0.81 7.33 -9.36
CA HIS A 69 -0.04 8.30 -10.12
C HIS A 69 0.68 7.66 -11.32
N LYS A 70 1.31 6.49 -11.12
CA LYS A 70 1.93 5.75 -12.21
C LYS A 70 0.92 5.37 -13.29
N ALA A 71 -0.27 4.90 -12.91
CA ALA A 71 -1.31 4.55 -13.87
C ALA A 71 -1.79 5.77 -14.67
N ASN A 72 -1.98 6.91 -14.02
CA ASN A 72 -2.38 8.16 -14.67
C ASN A 72 -1.32 8.70 -15.65
N ILE A 73 -0.03 8.53 -15.35
CA ILE A 73 1.06 8.83 -16.29
C ILE A 73 0.96 7.92 -17.53
N VAL A 74 0.78 6.61 -17.33
CA VAL A 74 0.64 5.65 -18.43
C VAL A 74 -0.60 5.97 -19.28
N LEU A 75 -1.72 6.33 -18.64
CA LEU A 75 -2.94 6.76 -19.31
C LEU A 75 -2.69 8.02 -20.16
N SER A 76 -2.11 9.06 -19.56
CA SER A 76 -1.86 10.35 -20.21
C SER A 76 -0.92 10.21 -21.41
N THR A 77 0.13 9.40 -21.28
CA THR A 77 1.08 9.14 -22.37
C THR A 77 0.44 8.33 -23.51
N THR A 78 -0.37 7.33 -23.18
CA THR A 78 -1.09 6.50 -24.15
C THR A 78 -2.11 7.33 -24.94
N ILE A 79 -2.91 8.15 -24.25
CA ILE A 79 -3.90 9.03 -24.86
C ILE A 79 -3.24 10.08 -25.76
N SER A 80 -2.10 10.64 -25.32
CA SER A 80 -1.35 11.62 -26.11
C SER A 80 -0.89 11.06 -27.45
N ARG A 81 -0.39 9.81 -27.46
CA ARG A 81 0.04 9.09 -28.68
C ARG A 81 -1.11 8.61 -29.55
N SER A 82 -2.26 8.30 -28.96
CA SER A 82 -3.42 7.79 -29.71
C SER A 82 -4.01 8.84 -30.65
N SER A 83 -4.31 8.48 -31.90
CA SER A 83 -5.06 9.35 -32.84
C SER A 83 -6.58 9.14 -32.76
N ALA A 84 -7.04 8.17 -31.98
CA ALA A 84 -8.44 7.76 -31.90
C ALA A 84 -9.36 8.79 -31.23
N LEU A 85 -8.82 9.64 -30.35
CA LEU A 85 -9.59 10.62 -29.58
C LEU A 85 -9.31 12.05 -30.06
N ASN A 86 -10.35 12.88 -30.09
CA ASN A 86 -10.21 14.31 -30.39
C ASN A 86 -9.55 15.07 -29.21
N THR A 87 -8.96 16.23 -29.50
CA THR A 87 -8.23 17.04 -28.50
C THR A 87 -9.05 17.43 -27.27
N PRO A 88 -10.32 17.90 -27.40
CA PRO A 88 -11.17 18.17 -26.24
C PRO A 88 -11.35 16.95 -25.31
N THR A 89 -11.61 15.77 -25.86
CA THR A 89 -11.77 14.53 -25.09
C THR A 89 -10.47 14.16 -24.37
N LYS A 90 -9.31 14.25 -25.05
CA LYS A 90 -8.00 14.00 -24.40
C LYS A 90 -7.77 14.92 -23.20
N ARG A 91 -8.03 16.22 -23.36
CA ARG A 91 -7.89 17.21 -22.27
C ARG A 91 -8.81 16.91 -21.10
N TYR A 92 -10.03 16.49 -21.38
CA TYR A 92 -10.99 16.14 -20.33
C TYR A 92 -10.51 14.92 -19.53
N ILE A 93 -9.99 13.88 -20.19
CA ILE A 93 -9.47 12.69 -19.51
C ILE A 93 -8.26 13.05 -18.62
N ASN A 94 -7.32 13.87 -19.12
CA ASN A 94 -6.20 14.31 -18.28
C ASN A 94 -6.66 15.09 -17.05
N LYS A 95 -7.66 15.98 -17.21
CA LYS A 95 -8.25 16.69 -16.05
C LYS A 95 -8.89 15.72 -15.05
N LEU A 96 -9.54 14.66 -15.53
CA LEU A 96 -10.08 13.63 -14.63
C LEU A 96 -8.96 12.93 -13.87
N ALA A 97 -7.85 12.59 -14.53
CA ALA A 97 -6.68 12.02 -13.87
C ALA A 97 -6.15 12.94 -12.76
N ASP A 98 -5.92 14.22 -13.06
CA ASP A 98 -5.46 15.23 -12.10
C ASP A 98 -6.42 15.36 -10.89
N GLU A 99 -7.73 15.41 -11.17
CA GLU A 99 -8.77 15.53 -10.14
C GLU A 99 -8.83 14.28 -9.26
N THR A 100 -8.64 13.08 -9.81
CA THR A 100 -8.60 11.84 -9.03
C THR A 100 -7.41 11.79 -8.09
N GLU A 101 -6.22 12.24 -8.52
CA GLU A 101 -5.04 12.33 -7.64
C GLU A 101 -5.27 13.34 -6.52
N ARG A 102 -5.78 14.53 -6.87
CA ARG A 102 -6.09 15.58 -5.88
C ARG A 102 -7.11 15.09 -4.86
N LEU A 103 -8.15 14.38 -5.30
CA LEU A 103 -9.17 13.83 -4.41
C LEU A 103 -8.60 12.73 -3.51
N ASN A 104 -7.73 11.87 -4.05
CA ASN A 104 -7.09 10.81 -3.26
C ASN A 104 -6.20 11.40 -2.14
N THR A 105 -5.41 12.44 -2.47
CA THR A 105 -4.60 13.16 -1.48
C THR A 105 -5.45 13.80 -0.38
N ARG A 106 -6.53 14.50 -0.76
CA ARG A 106 -7.47 15.09 0.20
C ARG A 106 -8.11 14.03 1.09
N ASN A 107 -8.55 12.91 0.52
CA ASN A 107 -9.16 11.81 1.27
C ASN A 107 -8.18 11.20 2.28
N THR A 108 -6.93 11.00 1.87
CA THR A 108 -5.87 10.46 2.71
C THR A 108 -5.55 11.39 3.88
N LEU A 109 -5.44 12.70 3.63
CA LEU A 109 -5.21 13.70 4.67
C LEU A 109 -6.37 13.73 5.67
N GLN A 110 -7.61 13.80 5.17
CA GLN A 110 -8.80 13.84 6.01
C GLN A 110 -8.94 12.57 6.86
N LYS A 111 -8.61 11.39 6.33
CA LYS A 111 -8.57 10.14 7.10
C LYS A 111 -7.57 10.23 8.25
N ARG A 112 -6.35 10.71 7.99
CA ARG A 112 -5.32 10.91 9.03
C ARG A 112 -5.78 11.87 10.12
N GLU A 113 -6.40 12.99 9.75
CA GLU A 113 -6.96 13.94 10.71
C GLU A 113 -8.07 13.30 11.54
N CYS A 114 -8.98 12.58 10.90
CA CYS A 114 -10.06 11.87 11.59
C CYS A 114 -9.52 10.83 12.58
N ASP A 115 -8.50 10.06 12.19
CA ASP A 115 -7.90 9.03 13.04
C ASP A 115 -7.12 9.65 14.20
N ASN A 116 -6.44 10.79 13.97
CA ASN A 116 -5.82 11.57 15.03
C ASN A 116 -6.87 12.07 16.04
N LEU A 117 -7.95 12.70 15.57
CA LEU A 117 -9.04 13.18 16.43
C LEU A 117 -9.69 12.02 17.20
N ARG A 118 -9.95 10.88 16.55
CA ARG A 118 -10.46 9.68 17.22
C ARG A 118 -9.50 9.18 18.30
N SER A 119 -8.20 9.15 18.02
CA SER A 119 -7.16 8.76 19.00
C SER A 119 -7.14 9.70 20.21
N ILE A 120 -7.23 11.02 19.99
CA ILE A 120 -7.31 12.02 21.06
C ILE A 120 -8.59 11.83 21.87
N ILE A 121 -9.75 11.68 21.21
CA ILE A 121 -11.04 11.47 21.88
C ILE A 121 -11.02 10.17 22.69
N GLN A 122 -10.49 9.09 22.13
CA GLN A 122 -10.36 7.81 22.80
C GLN A 122 -9.48 7.93 24.04
N LYS A 123 -8.30 8.55 23.94
CA LYS A 123 -7.42 8.81 25.10
C LYS A 123 -8.07 9.70 26.16
N ARG A 124 -8.88 10.69 25.76
CA ARG A 124 -9.63 11.55 26.70
C ARG A 124 -10.79 10.82 27.37
N ARG A 125 -11.47 9.93 26.63
CA ARG A 125 -12.59 9.13 27.12
C ARG A 125 -12.12 8.00 28.03
N GLU A 126 -10.97 7.42 27.74
CA GLU A 126 -10.26 6.49 28.60
C GLU A 126 -9.73 7.24 29.83
N GLN A 127 -10.59 7.39 30.84
CA GLN A 127 -10.24 7.96 32.13
C GLN A 127 -9.42 6.95 32.94
N ASN A 128 -8.17 6.75 32.52
CA ASN A 128 -7.22 5.78 33.08
C ASN A 128 -6.49 6.33 34.32
N LYS A 129 -6.98 7.42 34.94
CA LYS A 129 -6.38 8.01 36.14
C LYS A 129 -7.43 8.23 37.24
N GLY A 130 -6.96 8.19 38.48
CA GLY A 130 -7.75 8.48 39.68
C GLY A 130 -8.84 7.43 39.95
N LYS A 131 -9.87 7.85 40.68
CA LYS A 131 -10.94 6.96 41.19
C LYS A 131 -11.60 6.11 40.10
N ARG A 132 -11.80 6.66 38.90
CA ARG A 132 -12.46 5.97 37.79
C ARG A 132 -11.61 4.85 37.17
N ALA A 133 -10.28 4.93 37.25
CA ALA A 133 -9.40 3.87 36.78
C ALA A 133 -9.49 2.64 37.69
N VAL A 134 -9.51 2.87 39.00
CA VAL A 134 -9.73 1.82 40.02
C VAL A 134 -11.11 1.19 39.78
N LEU A 135 -12.17 2.00 39.75
CA LEU A 135 -13.54 1.48 39.68
C LEU A 135 -13.92 0.81 38.34
N LYS A 136 -13.15 0.98 37.26
CA LYS A 136 -13.52 0.46 35.93
C LYS A 136 -13.12 -1.01 35.78
N GLY A 137 -14.12 -1.88 35.59
CA GLY A 137 -13.90 -3.29 35.25
C GLY A 137 -13.54 -4.20 36.43
N GLN A 138 -13.53 -3.69 37.66
CA GLN A 138 -13.38 -4.52 38.85
C GLN A 138 -14.75 -4.98 39.38
N PHE A 139 -14.88 -6.28 39.61
CA PHE A 139 -15.99 -6.88 40.35
C PHE A 139 -15.53 -7.16 41.77
N HIS A 140 -15.87 -6.27 42.70
CA HIS A 140 -15.42 -6.38 44.09
C HIS A 140 -16.46 -7.06 44.97
N ILE A 141 -16.00 -8.05 45.73
CA ILE A 141 -16.81 -8.77 46.72
C ILE A 141 -16.76 -8.05 48.09
N SER A 142 -15.69 -7.28 48.36
CA SER A 142 -15.49 -6.51 49.60
C SER A 142 -15.39 -5.00 49.35
N ILE A 143 -16.12 -4.22 50.17
CA ILE A 143 -16.22 -2.76 50.06
C ILE A 143 -14.99 -2.05 50.66
N GLU A 144 -14.29 -2.66 51.63
CA GLU A 144 -13.17 -2.02 52.34
C GLU A 144 -11.91 -1.92 51.48
N GLU A 145 -11.58 -2.98 50.75
CA GLU A 145 -10.44 -3.01 49.82
C GLU A 145 -10.61 -1.95 48.73
N LEU A 146 -11.83 -1.79 48.23
CA LEU A 146 -12.20 -0.73 47.28
C LEU A 146 -11.96 0.67 47.84
N ARG A 147 -12.38 0.90 49.09
CA ARG A 147 -12.23 2.21 49.74
C ARG A 147 -10.77 2.59 49.88
N SER A 148 -9.91 1.65 50.26
CA SER A 148 -8.47 1.88 50.38
C SER A 148 -7.85 2.30 49.04
N GLN A 149 -8.12 1.56 47.96
CA GLN A 149 -7.59 1.84 46.62
C GLN A 149 -8.10 3.19 46.07
N VAL A 150 -9.35 3.56 46.35
CA VAL A 150 -9.92 4.85 45.93
C VAL A 150 -9.27 6.03 46.65
N VAL A 151 -8.98 5.90 47.96
CA VAL A 151 -8.30 6.94 48.75
C VAL A 151 -6.86 7.14 48.27
N GLU A 152 -6.14 6.06 47.99
CA GLU A 152 -4.78 6.13 47.43
C GLU A 152 -4.76 6.81 46.06
N ALA A 153 -5.68 6.42 45.17
CA ALA A 153 -5.82 7.02 43.85
C ALA A 153 -6.21 8.51 43.90
N GLU A 154 -6.99 8.92 44.90
CA GLU A 154 -7.33 10.33 45.17
C GLU A 154 -6.08 11.13 45.60
N ALA A 155 -5.30 10.62 46.55
CA ALA A 155 -4.09 11.27 47.00
C ALA A 155 -3.06 11.43 45.85
N ALA A 156 -2.88 10.40 45.02
CA ALA A 156 -1.95 10.42 43.89
C ALA A 156 -2.36 11.43 42.78
N THR A 157 -3.66 11.62 42.56
CA THR A 157 -4.15 12.63 41.60
C THR A 157 -4.13 14.05 42.16
N ALA A 158 -4.34 14.22 43.47
CA ALA A 158 -4.27 15.52 44.13
C ALA A 158 -2.86 16.12 44.07
N THR A 159 -1.81 15.33 44.31
CA THR A 159 -0.42 15.79 44.22
C THR A 159 -0.01 16.17 42.79
N THR A 160 -0.50 15.44 41.79
CA THR A 160 -0.24 15.74 40.38
C THR A 160 -0.92 17.05 39.93
N SER A 161 -2.12 17.35 40.44
CA SER A 161 -2.87 18.57 40.08
C SER A 161 -2.26 19.85 40.66
N GLN A 162 -1.43 19.76 41.70
CA GLN A 162 -0.77 20.91 42.31
C GLN A 162 0.50 21.36 41.58
N ARG A 163 0.95 20.61 40.57
CA ARG A 163 2.06 21.04 39.73
C ARG A 163 1.61 22.27 38.92
N PRO A 164 2.35 23.40 38.94
CA PRO A 164 1.91 24.63 38.29
C PRO A 164 1.65 24.35 36.81
N ARG A 165 0.41 24.62 36.37
CA ARG A 165 0.07 24.64 34.95
C ARG A 165 0.94 25.70 34.30
N THR A 166 1.87 25.30 33.44
CA THR A 166 2.49 26.21 32.47
C THR A 166 1.35 26.81 31.65
N THR A 167 1.06 28.07 31.92
CA THR A 167 0.13 28.89 31.13
C THR A 167 0.64 28.92 29.70
N LEU A 168 -0.10 28.32 28.77
CA LEU A 168 0.16 28.48 27.35
C LEU A 168 -0.04 29.97 27.03
N ARG A 169 1.04 30.65 26.64
CA ARG A 169 0.98 32.02 26.14
C ARG A 169 0.12 32.02 24.86
N PRO A 170 -0.71 33.06 24.62
CA PRO A 170 -1.42 33.19 23.36
C PRO A 170 -0.39 33.28 22.23
N ILE A 171 -0.51 32.39 21.24
CA ILE A 171 0.33 32.38 20.04
C ILE A 171 -0.16 33.54 19.18
N ASN A 172 0.41 34.72 19.40
CA ASN A 172 0.45 35.75 18.38
C ASN A 172 1.72 35.46 17.57
N GLU A 173 1.50 34.92 16.37
CA GLU A 173 2.37 35.04 15.20
C GLU A 173 3.88 34.88 15.47
N ALA A 174 4.37 33.65 15.43
CA ALA A 174 5.81 33.37 15.35
C ALA A 174 6.05 32.34 14.25
N VAL A 175 6.73 32.85 13.23
CA VAL A 175 7.44 32.22 12.12
C VAL A 175 7.94 30.81 12.45
N ILE A 176 7.73 29.90 11.48
CA ILE A 176 8.35 28.58 11.45
C ILE A 176 9.84 28.80 11.20
N GLU A 177 10.67 28.63 12.22
CA GLU A 177 12.09 28.32 12.02
C GLU A 177 12.37 26.88 12.44
N GLU A 178 12.86 26.18 11.44
CA GLU A 178 13.21 24.78 11.35
C GLU A 178 14.52 24.51 12.11
N ILE A 179 14.45 23.52 13.00
CA ILE A 179 15.46 22.47 13.23
C ILE A 179 16.93 22.87 12.96
N GLY A 180 17.66 23.13 14.03
CA GLY A 180 19.13 23.08 14.08
C GLY A 180 19.57 22.50 15.41
N LYS A 181 19.63 21.17 15.52
CA LYS A 181 20.37 20.51 16.59
C LYS A 181 21.86 20.52 16.24
N GLU A 182 22.65 20.72 17.29
CA GLU A 182 24.05 20.37 17.49
C GLU A 182 25.11 21.49 17.43
N SER A 183 25.76 21.57 18.59
CA SER A 183 27.15 21.94 18.85
C SER A 183 27.50 23.42 18.86
N GLU A 184 27.56 23.93 20.10
CA GLU A 184 28.56 24.90 20.50
C GLU A 184 29.96 24.40 20.11
N GLU A 185 30.73 25.23 19.43
CA GLU A 185 32.14 25.45 19.76
C GLU A 185 32.55 26.84 19.27
N SER A 186 33.48 27.41 20.00
CA SER A 186 33.80 28.81 20.22
C SER A 186 34.87 29.37 19.28
N GLU A 187 35.04 30.70 19.42
CA GLU A 187 36.23 31.53 19.13
C GLU A 187 36.24 32.33 17.81
N GLU A 188 35.93 33.64 17.96
CA GLU A 188 36.79 34.82 17.67
C GLU A 188 38.04 34.55 16.79
N GLU A 189 38.39 35.27 15.72
CA GLU A 189 38.36 36.70 15.37
C GLU A 189 38.70 36.86 13.85
N PRO A 190 38.63 38.08 13.27
CA PRO A 190 38.52 38.36 11.83
C PRO A 190 39.86 38.64 11.13
N SER A 191 39.91 38.46 9.81
CA SER A 191 40.83 39.19 8.91
C SER A 191 40.45 39.03 7.45
N ASP A 192 40.46 40.17 6.76
CA ASP A 192 40.46 40.37 5.31
C ASP A 192 41.51 39.51 4.59
N ASP A 193 41.21 39.10 3.36
CA ASP A 193 41.96 39.55 2.18
C ASP A 193 41.26 39.14 0.86
N ASP A 194 41.42 40.05 -0.10
CA ASP A 194 40.84 40.19 -1.43
C ASP A 194 40.93 38.96 -2.36
N ILE A 195 40.12 38.97 -3.44
CA ILE A 195 40.54 39.00 -4.86
C ILE A 195 39.46 38.39 -5.77
N ASP A 196 39.17 39.15 -6.82
CA ASP A 196 38.25 38.95 -7.94
C ASP A 196 38.40 37.62 -8.69
N GLU A 197 37.28 37.09 -9.23
CA GLU A 197 37.31 36.53 -10.59
C GLU A 197 35.92 36.53 -11.25
N LEU A 198 35.84 37.28 -12.35
CA LEU A 198 34.76 37.30 -13.33
C LEU A 198 34.67 35.95 -14.07
N GLY A 199 33.45 35.51 -14.42
CA GLY A 199 33.33 34.32 -15.27
C GLY A 199 31.93 33.98 -15.76
N LEU A 200 31.44 34.80 -16.72
CA LEU A 200 30.44 34.49 -17.76
C LEU A 200 28.99 34.17 -17.37
#